data_AF-A0AAW2N8J7-F1
#
_entry.id   AF-A0AAW2N8J7-F1
#
_cell.length_a   1.000
_cell.length_b   1.000
_cell.length_c   1.000
_cell.angle_alpha   90.00
_cell.angle_beta   90.00
_cell.angle_gamma   90.00
#
_symmetry.space_group_name_H-M   'P 1'
#
loop_
_entity.id
_entity.type
_entity.pdbx_description
1 polymer ?
#
loop_
_entity_poly.entity_id
_entity_poly.type
_entity_poly.pdbx_seq_one_letter_code
_entity_poly.pdbx_strand_id
1 'polypeptide(L)'
;MFTASACYGNKPQGVMIAAASDPLWANGAICGKVFNVTCTGPTNPVPHPCTGRSVVVKIVDHCPGCGGTLDLSKEAFATIANPVAGIIKIDYRQV
;
A
#
# COMPACT_ATOMS: atom_id res chain seq x y z
N MET A 1 19.47 6.41 -1.31
CA MET A 1 19.67 5.12 -0.62
C MET A 1 18.38 4.34 -0.81
N PHE A 2 18.37 3.29 -1.63
CA PHE A 2 17.20 2.42 -1.76
C PHE A 2 17.24 1.48 -0.55
N THR A 3 16.22 1.53 0.30
CA THR A 3 16.09 0.51 1.34
C THR A 3 15.77 -0.81 0.65
N ALA A 4 16.46 -1.87 1.06
CA ALA A 4 16.21 -3.21 0.55
C ALA A 4 14.83 -3.66 1.06
N SER A 5 13.99 -4.19 0.17
CA SER A 5 12.67 -4.66 0.57
C SER A 5 12.77 -6.03 1.23
N ALA A 6 11.93 -6.31 2.23
CA ALA A 6 11.94 -7.58 2.96
C ALA A 6 11.71 -8.81 2.05
N CYS A 7 10.95 -8.67 0.96
CA CYS A 7 10.67 -9.79 0.05
C CYS A 7 11.76 -10.02 -1.01
N TYR A 8 12.42 -8.97 -1.51
CA TYR A 8 13.25 -9.04 -2.72
C TYR A 8 14.63 -8.38 -2.60
N GLY A 9 14.97 -7.85 -1.42
CA GLY A 9 16.21 -7.14 -1.18
C GLY A 9 16.33 -5.91 -2.07
N ASN A 10 17.48 -5.76 -2.73
CA ASN A 10 17.76 -4.61 -3.61
C ASN A 10 17.20 -4.76 -5.03
N LYS A 11 16.38 -5.78 -5.31
CA LYS A 11 15.84 -6.01 -6.66
C LYS A 11 14.63 -5.10 -6.90
N PRO A 12 14.69 -4.16 -7.87
CA PRO A 12 13.57 -3.26 -8.14
C PRO A 12 12.34 -4.05 -8.57
N GLN A 13 11.18 -3.71 -8.00
CA GLN A 13 9.90 -4.38 -8.27
C GLN A 13 8.87 -3.50 -8.97
N GLY A 14 9.29 -2.30 -9.42
CA GLY A 14 8.43 -1.26 -9.96
C GLY A 14 7.95 -0.26 -8.89
N VAL A 15 7.06 0.64 -9.28
CA VAL A 15 6.51 1.69 -8.41
C VAL A 15 5.09 1.41 -7.94
N MET A 16 4.38 0.45 -8.53
CA MET A 16 3.05 0.03 -8.07
C MET A 16 3.19 -1.08 -7.03
N ILE A 17 3.71 -0.68 -5.88
CA ILE A 17 4.11 -1.58 -4.80
C ILE A 17 3.54 -1.13 -3.46
N ALA A 18 3.48 -2.07 -2.51
CA ALA A 18 3.08 -1.80 -1.13
C ALA A 18 3.88 -2.66 -0.13
N ALA A 19 3.94 -2.20 1.11
CA ALA A 19 4.39 -2.98 2.25
C ALA A 19 3.18 -3.47 3.07
N ALA A 20 3.26 -4.70 3.58
CA ALA A 20 2.24 -5.24 4.47
C ALA A 20 2.55 -4.87 5.93
N SER A 21 1.53 -4.55 6.73
CA SER A 21 1.70 -4.41 8.18
C SER A 21 1.81 -5.76 8.89
N ASP A 22 2.16 -5.73 10.17
CA ASP A 22 2.40 -6.94 10.99
C ASP A 22 1.30 -8.00 10.90
N PRO A 23 -0.01 -7.66 10.97
CA PRO A 23 -1.07 -8.66 10.85
C PRO A 23 -1.15 -9.35 9.49
N LEU A 24 -0.70 -8.68 8.42
CA LEU A 24 -0.75 -9.18 7.05
C LEU A 24 0.56 -9.84 6.61
N TRP A 25 1.68 -9.54 7.28
CA TRP A 25 3.00 -10.00 6.87
C TRP A 25 3.12 -11.52 6.79
N ALA A 26 2.52 -12.24 7.75
CA ALA A 26 2.48 -13.70 7.79
C ALA A 26 3.85 -14.37 7.52
N ASN A 27 4.90 -13.90 8.19
CA ASN A 27 6.29 -14.36 7.98
C ASN A 27 6.76 -14.30 6.51
N GLY A 28 6.31 -13.30 5.76
CA GLY A 28 6.65 -13.11 4.35
C GLY A 28 5.81 -13.94 3.38
N ALA A 29 4.83 -14.72 3.85
CA ALA A 29 3.94 -15.48 2.97
C ALA A 29 3.06 -14.59 2.07
N ILE A 30 2.94 -13.30 2.40
CA ILE A 30 2.24 -12.30 1.58
C ILE A 30 3.11 -11.74 0.44
N CYS A 31 4.43 -11.97 0.46
CA CYS A 31 5.34 -11.48 -0.57
C CYS A 31 4.90 -11.91 -1.98
N GLY A 32 4.93 -10.95 -2.90
CA GLY A 32 4.57 -11.18 -4.30
C GLY A 32 3.07 -11.28 -4.58
N LYS A 33 2.22 -11.35 -3.55
CA LYS A 33 0.78 -11.27 -3.74
C LYS A 33 0.40 -9.90 -4.27
N VAL A 34 -0.63 -9.88 -5.10
CA VAL A 34 -1.09 -8.69 -5.81
C VAL A 34 -2.50 -8.36 -5.32
N PHE A 35 -2.75 -7.09 -5.05
CA PHE A 35 -4.03 -6.61 -4.54
C PHE A 35 -4.56 -5.46 -5.39
N ASN A 36 -5.84 -5.52 -5.72
CA ASN A 36 -6.57 -4.37 -6.21
C ASN A 36 -7.08 -3.56 -5.02
N VAL A 37 -6.62 -2.32 -4.89
CA VAL A 37 -6.87 -1.42 -3.77
C VAL A 37 -7.71 -0.24 -4.23
N THR A 38 -8.71 0.12 -3.43
CA THR A 38 -9.63 1.25 -3.70
C THR A 38 -9.77 2.10 -2.45
N CYS A 39 -9.70 3.42 -2.59
CA CYS A 39 -10.01 4.34 -1.49
C CYS A 39 -11.52 4.35 -1.22
N THR A 40 -11.92 4.19 0.04
CA THR A 40 -13.33 4.17 0.48
C THR A 40 -13.71 5.36 1.36
N GLY A 41 -12.73 6.13 1.84
CA GLY A 41 -13.01 7.39 2.52
C GLY A 41 -11.86 7.94 3.36
N PRO A 42 -12.09 9.09 4.02
CA PRO A 42 -11.10 9.73 4.88
C PRO A 42 -10.94 9.04 6.24
N THR A 43 -9.78 9.24 6.85
CA THR A 43 -9.55 9.04 8.30
C THR A 43 -9.28 10.35 9.05
N ASN A 44 -9.24 11.49 8.34
CA ASN A 44 -8.96 12.81 8.89
C ASN A 44 -9.82 13.90 8.17
N PRO A 45 -9.76 15.18 8.59
CA PRO A 45 -10.61 16.23 8.04
C PRO A 45 -10.34 16.65 6.58
N VAL A 46 -9.42 15.99 5.85
CA VAL A 46 -9.19 16.29 4.42
C VAL A 46 -10.46 15.93 3.63
N PRO A 47 -11.11 16.90 2.96
CA PRO A 47 -12.34 16.65 2.24
C PRO A 47 -12.07 15.82 0.97
N HIS A 48 -12.94 14.85 0.71
CA HIS A 48 -12.94 14.01 -0.50
C HIS A 48 -11.55 13.47 -0.90
N PRO A 49 -10.89 12.65 -0.06
CA PRO A 49 -9.53 12.22 -0.35
C PRO A 49 -9.47 11.25 -1.53
N CYS A 50 -10.55 10.51 -1.83
CA CYS A 50 -10.55 9.47 -2.85
C CYS A 50 -10.71 10.04 -4.26
N THR A 51 -9.96 9.50 -5.23
CA THR A 51 -10.07 9.87 -6.65
C THR A 51 -11.18 9.12 -7.40
N GLY A 52 -11.78 8.09 -6.78
CA GLY A 52 -12.73 7.19 -7.42
C GLY A 52 -12.08 6.09 -8.28
N ARG A 53 -10.75 5.99 -8.28
CA ARG A 53 -10.00 4.97 -9.01
C ARG A 53 -9.55 3.83 -8.08
N SER A 54 -9.18 2.71 -8.69
CA SER A 54 -8.47 1.61 -8.03
C SER A 54 -7.06 1.48 -8.60
N VAL A 55 -6.17 0.86 -7.83
CA VAL A 55 -4.80 0.54 -8.25
C VAL A 55 -4.47 -0.90 -7.92
N VAL A 56 -3.73 -1.56 -8.80
CA VAL A 56 -3.19 -2.90 -8.56
C VAL A 56 -1.76 -2.76 -8.06
N VAL A 57 -1.48 -3.29 -6.86
CA VAL A 57 -0.16 -3.22 -6.22
C VAL A 57 0.35 -4.60 -5.87
N LYS A 58 1.67 -4.79 -5.95
CA LYS A 58 2.36 -5.98 -5.47
C LYS A 58 2.93 -5.74 -4.07
N ILE A 59 2.77 -6.71 -3.17
CA ILE A 59 3.43 -6.66 -1.86
C ILE A 59 4.88 -7.03 -2.01
N VAL A 60 5.78 -6.11 -1.62
CA VAL A 60 7.23 -6.29 -1.78
C VAL A 60 8.00 -6.10 -0.49
N ASP A 61 7.36 -5.60 0.56
CA ASP A 61 8.02 -5.25 1.80
C ASP A 61 7.14 -5.51 3.03
N HIS A 62 7.78 -5.44 4.20
CA HIS A 62 7.16 -5.47 5.52
C HIS A 62 7.29 -4.07 6.13
N CYS A 63 6.19 -3.53 6.66
CA CYS A 63 6.23 -2.34 7.48
C CYS A 63 5.87 -2.67 8.94
N PRO A 64 6.89 -2.92 9.79
CA PRO A 64 6.67 -3.12 11.22
C PRO A 64 6.13 -1.85 11.89
N GLY A 65 5.06 -1.97 12.67
CA GLY A 65 4.48 -0.82 13.38
C GLY A 65 3.73 0.18 12.48
N CYS A 66 3.52 -0.13 11.19
CA CYS A 66 2.60 0.63 10.37
C CYS A 66 1.18 0.57 10.96
N GLY A 67 0.57 1.73 11.23
CA GLY A 67 -0.79 1.78 11.78
C GLY A 67 -1.90 1.35 10.79
N GLY A 68 -1.60 1.30 9.50
CA GLY A 68 -2.51 0.84 8.44
C GLY A 68 -2.39 -0.64 8.11
N THR A 69 -3.23 -1.12 7.19
CA THR A 69 -3.13 -2.50 6.66
C THR A 69 -2.06 -2.62 5.59
N LEU A 70 -2.07 -1.72 4.61
CA LEU A 70 -1.11 -1.65 3.51
C LEU A 70 -0.48 -0.27 3.48
N ASP A 71 0.85 -0.22 3.43
CA ASP A 71 1.60 1.01 3.18
C ASP A 71 1.91 1.10 1.69
N LEU A 72 1.18 1.99 1.00
CA LEU A 72 1.30 2.12 -0.45
C LEU A 72 2.48 3.03 -0.79
N SER A 73 3.22 2.66 -1.83
CA SER A 73 4.09 3.61 -2.53
C SER A 73 3.36 4.90 -2.90
N LYS A 74 4.11 6.00 -2.98
CA LYS A 74 3.56 7.33 -3.30
C LYS A 74 2.76 7.32 -4.61
N GLU A 75 3.25 6.61 -5.62
CA GLU A 75 2.63 6.48 -6.94
C GLU A 75 1.31 5.72 -6.87
N ALA A 76 1.27 4.61 -6.13
CA ALA A 76 0.05 3.85 -5.93
C ALA A 76 -0.97 4.64 -5.11
N PHE A 77 -0.53 5.29 -4.03
CA PHE A 77 -1.40 6.12 -3.19
C PHE A 77 -2.03 7.26 -4.00
N ALA A 78 -1.21 8.01 -4.75
CA ALA A 78 -1.67 9.14 -5.57
C ALA A 78 -2.66 8.73 -6.67
N THR A 79 -2.70 7.45 -7.04
CA THR A 79 -3.68 6.94 -7.99
C THR A 79 -5.09 6.90 -7.38
N ILE A 80 -5.20 6.50 -6.11
CA ILE A 80 -6.49 6.26 -5.44
C ILE A 80 -6.91 7.40 -4.51
N ALA A 81 -5.98 8.23 -4.05
CA ALA A 81 -6.27 9.33 -3.13
C ALA A 81 -5.31 10.51 -3.22
N ASN A 82 -5.75 11.67 -2.70
CA ASN A 82 -4.94 12.86 -2.51
C ASN A 82 -3.83 12.60 -1.47
N PRO A 83 -2.53 12.70 -1.81
CA PRO A 83 -1.42 12.44 -0.89
C PRO A 83 -1.44 13.27 0.40
N VAL A 84 -2.08 14.44 0.40
CA VAL A 84 -2.25 15.29 1.61
C VAL A 84 -3.08 14.59 2.68
N ALA A 85 -3.97 13.66 2.30
CA ALA A 85 -4.73 12.86 3.25
C ALA A 85 -3.82 11.95 4.08
N GLY A 86 -2.70 11.45 3.54
CA GLY A 86 -1.74 10.59 4.23
C GLY A 86 -2.28 9.20 4.57
N ILE A 87 -3.30 9.12 5.43
CA ILE A 87 -3.98 7.89 5.83
C ILE A 87 -5.43 7.97 5.30
N ILE A 88 -5.89 6.86 4.73
CA ILE A 88 -7.23 6.72 4.14
C ILE A 88 -7.80 5.35 4.49
N LYS A 89 -9.13 5.24 4.43
CA LYS A 89 -9.80 3.94 4.43
C LYS A 89 -9.68 3.33 3.04
N ILE A 90 -9.36 2.05 2.99
CA ILE A 90 -9.25 1.29 1.74
C ILE A 90 -10.08 0.02 1.81
N ASP A 91 -10.57 -0.41 0.66
CA ASP A 91 -10.93 -1.79 0.38
C ASP A 91 -9.83 -2.41 -0.47
N TYR A 92 -9.51 -3.67 -0.24
CA TYR A 92 -8.48 -4.38 -0.99
C TYR A 92 -8.82 -5.87 -1.15
N ARG A 93 -8.64 -6.38 -2.37
CA ARG A 93 -8.85 -7.79 -2.70
C ARG A 93 -7.66 -8.35 -3.46
N GLN A 94 -7.26 -9.57 -3.11
CA GLN A 94 -6.22 -10.27 -3.86
C GLN A 94 -6.74 -10.57 -5.28
N VAL A 95 -5.88 -10.45 -6.29
CA VAL A 95 -6.17 -10.75 -7.70
C VAL A 95 -5.18 -11.76 -8.27
#